data_AF-A0AAE3Y6Z5-F1
#
_entry.id   AF-A0AAE3Y6Z5-F1
#
_cell.length_a   1.000
_cell.length_b   1.000
_cell.length_c   1.000
_cell.angle_alpha   90.00
_cell.angle_beta   90.00
_cell.angle_gamma   90.00
#
_symmetry.space_group_name_H-M   'P 1'
#
loop_
_entity.id
_entity.type
_entity.pdbx_description
1 polymer ?
#
loop_
_entity_poly.entity_id
_entity_poly.type
_entity_poly.pdbx_seq_one_letter_code
_entity_poly.pdbx_strand_id
1 'polypeptide(L)'
;MELRSDIEPDLKTAENRYPGILKLILDYTAHVDLSGDEDLSVYSQLESELHSITQKNVSQYSMEWWEEEGIEVLAFRIALPDPEKVENLSPEEIEEITFRIENPVIINKDWEEQTFEEQFSLYLDNYYRQFLALNKDK
;
A
#
# COMPACT_ATOMS: atom_id res chain seq x y z
N MET A 1 22.57 -3.65 -0.36
CA MET A 1 22.54 -4.77 -1.33
C MET A 1 21.35 -4.54 -2.25
N GLU A 2 21.39 -4.96 -3.52
CA GLU A 2 20.17 -4.94 -4.35
C GLU A 2 19.39 -6.23 -4.09
N LEU A 3 18.11 -6.10 -3.72
CA LEU A 3 17.22 -7.25 -3.58
C LEU A 3 16.80 -7.73 -4.98
N ARG A 4 16.41 -8.99 -5.09
CA ARG A 4 15.85 -9.52 -6.32
C ARG A 4 14.48 -8.87 -6.62
N SER A 5 14.12 -8.83 -7.89
CA SER A 5 12.89 -8.18 -8.35
C SER A 5 11.59 -8.82 -7.84
N ASP A 6 11.64 -10.08 -7.41
CA ASP A 6 10.53 -10.81 -6.78
C ASP A 6 10.36 -10.50 -5.28
N ILE A 7 11.30 -9.75 -4.69
CA ILE A 7 11.26 -9.26 -3.31
C ILE A 7 10.89 -7.77 -3.29
N GLU A 8 11.45 -6.99 -4.22
CA GLU A 8 11.20 -5.54 -4.32
C GLU A 8 9.70 -5.23 -4.55
N PRO A 9 9.17 -4.16 -3.94
CA PRO A 9 7.79 -3.73 -4.16
C PRO A 9 7.58 -3.28 -5.62
N ASP A 10 6.48 -3.72 -6.25
CA ASP A 10 6.11 -3.27 -7.60
C ASP A 10 5.47 -1.88 -7.58
N LEU A 11 6.32 -0.87 -7.42
CA LEU A 11 5.93 0.53 -7.37
C LEU A 11 5.37 1.04 -8.69
N LYS A 12 5.77 0.44 -9.81
CA LYS A 12 5.26 0.82 -11.13
C LYS A 12 3.79 0.45 -11.26
N THR A 13 3.39 -0.74 -10.81
CA THR A 13 1.98 -1.12 -10.77
C THR A 13 1.20 -0.24 -9.79
N ALA A 14 1.78 0.07 -8.64
CA ALA A 14 1.18 0.97 -7.65
C ALA A 14 0.92 2.37 -8.25
N GLU A 15 1.93 2.99 -8.86
CA GLU A 15 1.86 4.33 -9.47
C GLU A 15 0.77 4.42 -10.55
N ASN A 16 0.62 3.36 -11.36
CA ASN A 16 -0.41 3.32 -12.40
C ASN A 16 -1.83 3.19 -11.83
N ARG A 17 -2.01 2.45 -10.72
CA ARG A 17 -3.33 2.22 -10.10
C ARG A 17 -3.73 3.38 -9.17
N TYR A 18 -2.76 4.03 -8.56
CA TYR A 18 -2.93 4.99 -7.48
C TYR A 18 -3.94 6.11 -7.79
N PRO A 19 -3.87 6.82 -8.94
CA PRO A 19 -4.81 7.92 -9.19
C PRO A 19 -6.27 7.47 -9.27
N GLY A 20 -6.51 6.26 -9.80
CA GLY A 20 -7.85 5.68 -9.90
C GLY A 20 -8.39 5.29 -8.52
N ILE A 21 -7.57 4.63 -7.72
CA ILE A 21 -7.92 4.22 -6.35
C ILE A 21 -8.16 5.44 -5.46
N LEU A 22 -7.27 6.43 -5.50
CA LEU A 22 -7.40 7.68 -4.74
C LEU A 22 -8.73 8.37 -5.08
N LYS A 23 -9.06 8.46 -6.37
CA LYS A 23 -10.32 9.04 -6.81
C LYS A 23 -11.54 8.28 -6.27
N LEU A 24 -11.53 6.96 -6.33
CA LEU A 24 -12.64 6.14 -5.81
C LEU A 24 -12.89 6.38 -4.32
N ILE A 25 -11.82 6.47 -3.54
CA ILE A 25 -11.92 6.72 -2.09
C ILE A 25 -12.41 8.15 -1.83
N LEU A 26 -11.90 9.15 -2.55
CA LEU A 26 -12.37 10.54 -2.44
C LEU A 26 -13.85 10.70 -2.83
N ASP A 27 -14.27 10.06 -3.93
CA ASP A 27 -15.66 10.07 -4.40
C ASP A 27 -16.59 9.42 -3.34
N TYR A 28 -16.12 8.35 -2.69
CA TYR A 28 -16.81 7.73 -1.57
C TYR A 28 -16.91 8.65 -0.35
N THR A 29 -15.80 9.22 0.11
CA THR A 29 -15.78 10.14 1.26
C THR A 29 -16.74 11.32 1.03
N ALA A 30 -16.70 11.91 -0.17
CA ALA A 30 -17.62 12.98 -0.53
C ALA A 30 -19.10 12.53 -0.53
N HIS A 31 -19.37 11.28 -0.92
CA HIS A 31 -20.72 10.72 -0.86
C HIS A 31 -21.21 10.60 0.59
N VAL A 32 -20.39 10.02 1.48
CA VAL A 32 -20.71 9.83 2.90
C VAL A 32 -20.93 11.19 3.58
N ASP A 33 -20.09 12.19 3.30
CA ASP A 33 -20.25 13.53 3.86
C ASP A 33 -21.57 14.21 3.46
N LEU A 34 -22.06 13.93 2.24
CA LEU A 34 -23.28 14.54 1.71
C LEU A 34 -24.55 13.80 2.09
N SER A 35 -24.52 12.46 2.06
CA SER A 35 -25.73 11.62 2.10
C SER A 35 -25.70 10.54 3.19
N GLY A 36 -24.56 10.31 3.83
CA GLY A 36 -24.32 9.16 4.70
C GLY A 36 -24.28 7.83 3.93
N ASP A 37 -23.92 6.76 4.64
CA ASP A 37 -23.90 5.38 4.12
C ASP A 37 -24.19 4.40 5.29
N GLU A 38 -25.31 4.62 5.99
CA GLU A 38 -25.65 3.88 7.21
C GLU A 38 -25.80 2.36 7.01
N ASP A 39 -26.16 1.94 5.79
CA ASP A 39 -26.31 0.53 5.42
C ASP A 39 -25.06 -0.08 4.77
N LEU A 40 -23.98 0.71 4.63
CA LEU A 40 -22.71 0.34 3.99
C LEU A 40 -22.86 -0.15 2.54
N SER A 41 -23.96 0.19 1.87
CA SER A 41 -24.22 -0.25 0.50
C SER A 41 -23.26 0.40 -0.50
N VAL A 42 -22.86 1.65 -0.25
CA VAL A 42 -21.89 2.36 -1.10
C VAL A 42 -20.48 1.90 -0.77
N TYR A 43 -20.17 1.64 0.49
CA TYR A 43 -18.89 1.05 0.92
C TYR A 43 -18.66 -0.30 0.24
N SER A 44 -19.69 -1.16 0.22
CA SER A 44 -19.58 -2.48 -0.42
C SER A 44 -19.33 -2.40 -1.94
N GLN A 45 -19.85 -1.36 -2.60
CA GLN A 45 -19.56 -1.08 -4.00
C GLN A 45 -18.09 -0.65 -4.17
N LEU A 46 -17.62 0.29 -3.35
CA LEU A 46 -16.21 0.69 -3.32
C LEU A 46 -15.30 -0.53 -3.11
N GLU A 47 -15.59 -1.39 -2.14
CA GLU A 47 -14.81 -2.60 -1.90
C GLU A 47 -14.74 -3.51 -3.13
N SER A 48 -15.89 -3.70 -3.80
CA SER A 48 -15.97 -4.53 -5.00
C SER A 48 -15.15 -3.96 -6.16
N GLU A 49 -15.19 -2.63 -6.35
CA GLU A 49 -14.40 -1.96 -7.38
C GLU A 49 -12.91 -2.03 -7.08
N LEU A 50 -12.49 -1.71 -5.85
CA LEU A 50 -11.09 -1.80 -5.44
C LEU A 50 -10.56 -3.24 -5.53
N HIS A 51 -11.38 -4.23 -5.15
CA HIS A 51 -11.04 -5.65 -5.35
C HIS A 51 -10.84 -5.97 -6.83
N SER A 52 -11.69 -5.47 -7.72
CA SER A 52 -11.55 -5.73 -9.16
C SER A 52 -10.23 -5.18 -9.74
N ILE A 53 -9.77 -4.03 -9.25
CA ILE A 53 -8.55 -3.35 -9.71
C ILE A 53 -7.29 -4.04 -9.15
N THR A 54 -7.33 -4.42 -7.87
CA THR A 54 -6.14 -4.83 -7.12
C THR A 54 -6.03 -6.32 -6.91
N GLN A 55 -7.15 -7.05 -7.05
CA GLN A 55 -7.34 -8.44 -6.65
C GLN A 55 -7.12 -8.70 -5.16
N LYS A 56 -7.06 -7.63 -4.33
CA LYS A 56 -6.87 -7.72 -2.88
C LYS A 56 -8.19 -7.85 -2.16
N ASN A 57 -8.18 -8.48 -1.00
CA ASN A 57 -9.28 -8.31 -0.06
C ASN A 57 -9.13 -6.95 0.63
N VAL A 58 -9.92 -5.98 0.20
CA VAL A 58 -9.83 -4.61 0.70
C VAL A 58 -10.61 -4.37 1.99
N SER A 59 -11.37 -5.37 2.48
CA SER A 59 -12.07 -5.29 3.76
C SER A 59 -11.13 -5.15 4.96
N GLN A 60 -9.82 -5.36 4.75
CA GLN A 60 -8.78 -5.11 5.75
C GLN A 60 -8.45 -3.62 5.93
N TYR A 61 -8.87 -2.78 4.99
CA TYR A 61 -8.65 -1.33 5.00
C TYR A 61 -9.93 -0.61 5.43
N SER A 62 -10.22 -0.65 6.73
CA SER A 62 -11.41 -0.02 7.32
C SER A 62 -11.34 1.51 7.28
N MET A 63 -12.49 2.18 7.46
CA MET A 63 -12.54 3.65 7.60
C MET A 63 -11.64 4.19 8.71
N GLU A 64 -11.39 3.40 9.76
CA GLU A 64 -10.49 3.80 10.85
C GLU A 64 -9.06 4.05 10.35
N TRP A 65 -8.60 3.29 9.35
CA TRP A 65 -7.29 3.51 8.72
C TRP A 65 -7.25 4.81 7.91
N TRP A 66 -8.42 5.25 7.40
CA TRP A 66 -8.53 6.47 6.61
C TRP A 66 -8.33 7.70 7.49
N GLU A 67 -8.83 7.64 8.73
CA GLU A 67 -8.67 8.70 9.73
C GLU A 67 -7.27 8.72 10.36
N GLU A 68 -6.62 7.56 10.51
CA GLU A 68 -5.31 7.45 11.14
C GLU A 68 -4.13 7.82 10.22
N GLU A 69 -4.11 7.34 8.97
CA GLU A 69 -2.97 7.50 8.06
C GLU A 69 -3.21 8.50 6.91
N GLY A 70 -4.46 8.89 6.69
CA GLY A 70 -4.86 9.75 5.57
C GLY A 70 -5.18 8.96 4.30
N ILE A 71 -6.05 9.55 3.46
CA ILE A 71 -6.59 8.92 2.25
C ILE A 71 -5.47 8.62 1.23
N GLU A 72 -4.47 9.48 1.14
CA GLU A 72 -3.35 9.34 0.20
C GLU A 72 -2.49 8.11 0.53
N VAL A 73 -2.16 7.90 1.79
CA VAL A 73 -1.35 6.75 2.24
C VAL A 73 -2.13 5.46 2.03
N LEU A 74 -3.42 5.47 2.38
CA LEU A 74 -4.29 4.33 2.17
C LEU A 74 -4.40 3.96 0.69
N ALA A 75 -4.65 4.94 -0.18
CA ALA A 75 -4.74 4.71 -1.62
C ALA A 75 -3.45 4.06 -2.14
N PHE A 76 -2.30 4.48 -1.63
CA PHE A 76 -1.01 3.86 -1.93
C PHE A 76 -0.94 2.40 -1.46
N ARG A 77 -1.34 2.10 -0.21
CA ARG A 77 -1.33 0.73 0.33
C ARG A 77 -2.24 -0.22 -0.46
N ILE A 78 -3.39 0.27 -0.90
CA ILE A 78 -4.33 -0.51 -1.74
C ILE A 78 -3.74 -0.70 -3.15
N ALA A 79 -3.11 0.33 -3.72
CA ALA A 79 -2.53 0.30 -5.06
C ALA A 79 -1.31 -0.64 -5.17
N LEU A 80 -0.46 -0.65 -4.14
CA LEU A 80 0.76 -1.45 -4.08
C LEU A 80 0.43 -2.94 -4.06
N PRO A 81 0.92 -3.79 -4.98
CA PRO A 81 0.68 -5.24 -4.91
C PRO A 81 1.11 -5.88 -3.59
N ASP A 82 0.43 -6.95 -3.17
CA ASP A 82 0.83 -7.72 -1.98
C ASP A 82 2.14 -8.46 -2.23
N PRO A 83 2.98 -8.64 -1.19
CA PRO A 83 4.19 -9.43 -1.32
C PRO A 83 3.88 -10.89 -1.63
N GLU A 84 4.73 -11.52 -2.45
CA GLU A 84 4.60 -12.93 -2.80
C GLU A 84 5.49 -13.83 -1.95
N LYS A 85 5.13 -15.12 -1.89
CA LYS A 85 5.97 -16.12 -1.24
C LYS A 85 7.13 -16.46 -2.17
N VAL A 86 8.36 -16.35 -1.68
CA VAL A 86 9.56 -16.64 -2.46
C VAL A 86 10.25 -17.90 -1.95
N GLU A 87 10.86 -18.64 -2.87
CA GLU A 87 11.74 -19.75 -2.50
C GLU A 87 13.14 -19.23 -2.16
N ASN A 88 13.79 -19.93 -1.23
CA ASN A 88 15.22 -19.75 -0.93
C ASN A 88 15.63 -18.32 -0.51
N LEU A 89 14.80 -17.64 0.30
CA LEU A 89 15.17 -16.38 0.93
C LEU A 89 16.48 -16.53 1.73
N SER A 90 17.50 -15.74 1.38
CA SER A 90 18.84 -15.82 1.98
C SER A 90 18.93 -14.99 3.27
N PRO A 91 19.87 -15.32 4.19
CA PRO A 91 20.12 -14.50 5.37
C PRO A 91 20.48 -13.04 5.03
N GLU A 92 21.25 -12.81 3.96
CA GLU A 92 21.63 -11.47 3.50
C GLU A 92 20.43 -10.68 2.97
N GLU A 93 19.49 -11.33 2.28
CA GLU A 93 18.24 -10.70 1.86
C GLU A 93 17.38 -10.30 3.06
N ILE A 94 17.30 -11.16 4.09
CA ILE A 94 16.59 -10.85 5.34
C ILE A 94 17.25 -9.67 6.07
N GLU A 95 18.59 -9.64 6.13
CA GLU A 95 19.36 -8.56 6.74
C GLU A 95 19.12 -7.23 6.02
N GLU A 96 19.16 -7.23 4.69
CA GLU A 96 18.88 -6.04 3.87
C GLU A 96 17.44 -5.54 4.06
N ILE A 97 16.44 -6.43 4.05
CA ILE A 97 15.04 -6.06 4.30
C ILE A 97 14.88 -5.45 5.69
N THR A 98 15.48 -6.08 6.71
CA THR A 98 15.44 -5.59 8.10
C THR A 98 16.12 -4.22 8.20
N PHE A 99 17.27 -4.05 7.54
CA PHE A 99 17.99 -2.78 7.49
C PHE A 99 17.12 -1.66 6.89
N ARG A 100 16.42 -1.91 5.77
CA ARG A 100 15.51 -0.93 5.15
C ARG A 100 14.33 -0.55 6.03
N ILE A 101 13.77 -1.51 6.78
CA ILE A 101 12.71 -1.24 7.77
C ILE A 101 13.22 -0.33 8.91
N GLU A 102 14.45 -0.59 9.40
CA GLU A 102 15.02 0.13 10.53
C GLU A 102 15.64 1.49 10.15
N ASN A 103 16.01 1.67 8.88
CA ASN A 103 16.69 2.85 8.36
C ASN A 103 15.87 3.48 7.22
N PRO A 104 14.69 4.03 7.53
CA PRO A 104 13.84 4.65 6.52
C PRO A 104 14.55 5.83 5.84
N VAL A 105 14.38 5.95 4.52
CA VAL A 105 14.96 7.05 3.75
C VAL A 105 14.12 8.31 3.98
N ILE A 106 14.75 9.37 4.49
CA ILE A 106 14.11 10.67 4.67
C ILE A 106 14.35 11.50 3.42
N ILE A 107 13.29 11.82 2.70
CA ILE A 107 13.34 12.68 1.52
C ILE A 107 13.19 14.13 1.95
N ASN A 108 14.23 14.93 1.68
CA ASN A 108 14.26 16.36 1.97
C ASN A 108 13.96 17.18 0.71
N LYS A 109 12.73 17.04 0.20
CA LYS A 109 12.18 17.76 -0.97
C LYS A 109 10.72 18.09 -0.69
N ASP A 110 10.20 19.14 -1.32
CA ASP A 110 8.77 19.42 -1.28
C ASP A 110 7.98 18.29 -1.97
N TRP A 111 6.77 18.00 -1.51
CA TRP A 111 5.95 16.88 -1.99
C TRP A 111 5.77 16.87 -3.51
N GLU A 112 5.59 18.04 -4.12
CA GLU A 112 5.41 18.21 -5.57
C GLU A 112 6.68 17.94 -6.39
N GLU A 113 7.85 17.99 -5.74
CA GLU A 113 9.16 17.74 -6.37
C GLU A 113 9.62 16.28 -6.20
N GLN A 114 8.87 15.49 -5.42
CA GLN A 114 9.15 14.10 -5.16
C GLN A 114 8.57 13.21 -6.26
N THR A 115 9.31 12.16 -6.61
CA THR A 115 8.78 11.04 -7.38
C THR A 115 7.75 10.25 -6.54
N PHE A 116 6.93 9.44 -7.19
CA PHE A 116 5.97 8.57 -6.50
C PHE A 116 6.64 7.65 -5.46
N GLU A 117 7.79 7.06 -5.82
CA GLU A 117 8.58 6.25 -4.89
C GLU A 117 9.07 7.06 -3.67
N GLU A 118 9.56 8.28 -3.90
CA GLU A 118 10.03 9.16 -2.82
C GLU A 118 8.89 9.53 -1.86
N GLN A 119 7.72 9.89 -2.40
CA GLN A 119 6.52 10.25 -1.63
C GLN A 119 6.09 9.15 -0.66
N PHE A 120 6.20 7.88 -1.10
CA PHE A 120 5.70 6.74 -0.34
C PHE A 120 6.79 5.86 0.29
N SER A 121 8.05 6.26 0.18
CA SER A 121 9.21 5.51 0.66
C SER A 121 9.12 5.12 2.14
N LEU A 122 8.59 6.00 2.98
CA LEU A 122 8.38 5.77 4.42
C LEU A 122 7.34 4.69 4.73
N TYR A 123 6.42 4.40 3.80
CA TYR A 123 5.33 3.44 4.01
C TYR A 123 5.64 2.04 3.45
N LEU A 124 6.80 1.88 2.80
CA LEU A 124 7.27 0.59 2.29
C LEU A 124 7.65 -0.39 3.41
N ASP A 125 7.92 0.11 4.63
CA ASP A 125 8.23 -0.73 5.78
C ASP A 125 7.13 -1.77 6.02
N ASN A 126 5.86 -1.38 5.85
CA ASN A 126 4.71 -2.26 6.00
C ASN A 126 4.73 -3.40 4.98
N TYR A 127 5.04 -3.12 3.71
CA TYR A 127 5.21 -4.14 2.68
C TYR A 127 6.30 -5.14 3.08
N TYR A 128 7.47 -4.64 3.50
CA TYR A 128 8.58 -5.48 3.92
C TYR A 128 8.27 -6.33 5.16
N ARG A 129 7.53 -5.78 6.14
CA ARG A 129 7.06 -6.53 7.31
C ARG A 129 6.10 -7.65 6.92
N GLN A 130 5.17 -7.39 6.00
CA GLN A 130 4.27 -8.41 5.46
C GLN A 130 5.03 -9.48 4.69
N PHE A 131 5.99 -9.09 3.84
CA PHE A 131 6.85 -10.00 3.11
C PHE A 131 7.61 -10.94 4.06
N LEU A 132 8.24 -10.40 5.10
CA LEU A 132 8.94 -11.21 6.10
C LEU A 132 7.95 -12.13 6.85
N ALA A 133 6.76 -11.65 7.22
CA ALA A 133 5.75 -12.48 7.87
C ALA A 133 5.31 -13.67 7.00
N LEU A 134 5.10 -13.44 5.71
CA LEU A 134 4.71 -14.47 4.74
C LEU A 134 5.80 -15.53 4.51
N ASN A 135 7.06 -15.14 4.66
CA ASN A 135 8.23 -15.97 4.37
C ASN A 135 8.96 -16.48 5.63
N LYS A 136 8.42 -16.24 6.83
CA LYS A 136 8.99 -16.71 8.11
C LYS A 136 8.83 -18.21 8.38
N ASP A 137 8.01 -18.91 7.61
CA ASP A 137 7.82 -20.36 7.73
C ASP A 137 8.86 -21.13 6.89
N LYS A 138 9.99 -21.47 7.53
CA LYS A 138 10.88 -22.58 7.17
C LYS A 138 11.23 -23.41 8.40
#